data_AF-A0AAW6C1C6-F1
#
_entry.id   AF-A0AAW6C1C6-F1
#
_cell.length_a   1.000
_cell.length_b   1.000
_cell.length_c   1.000
_cell.angle_alpha   90.00
_cell.angle_beta   90.00
_cell.angle_gamma   90.00
#
_symmetry.space_group_name_H-M   'P 1'
#
loop_
_entity.id
_entity.type
_entity.pdbx_description
1 polymer ?
#
loop_
_entity_poly.entity_id
_entity_poly.type
_entity_poly.pdbx_seq_one_letter_code
_entity_poly.pdbx_strand_id
1 'polypeptide(L)' 'MNISSDDFIKKAIPFLEAAISACEEAGKDYTFTCPNCGGEAHVYMVKSNGHHHGYCSGCEISFAE' A
#
# COMPACT_ATOMS: atom_id res chain seq x y z
N MET A 1 18.21 -12.62 -7.80
CA MET A 1 17.43 -12.98 -6.59
C MET A 1 16.08 -13.46 -7.06
N ASN A 2 15.73 -14.73 -6.83
CA ASN A 2 14.45 -15.29 -7.23
C ASN A 2 13.45 -15.04 -6.11
N ILE A 3 12.82 -13.86 -6.08
CA ILE A 3 11.71 -13.60 -5.17
C ILE A 3 10.59 -14.55 -5.59
N SER A 4 10.36 -15.59 -4.80
CA SER A 4 9.22 -16.49 -5.01
C SER A 4 7.94 -15.66 -4.90
N SER A 5 7.00 -15.84 -5.82
CA SER A 5 5.70 -15.14 -5.82
C SER A 5 4.98 -15.22 -4.47
N ASP A 6 5.25 -16.28 -3.70
CA ASP A 6 4.77 -16.47 -2.32
C ASP A 6 5.25 -15.38 -1.34
N ASP A 7 6.50 -14.95 -1.41
CA ASP A 7 7.06 -13.94 -0.50
C ASP A 7 6.49 -12.55 -0.80
N PHE A 8 6.23 -12.29 -2.09
CA PHE A 8 5.56 -11.07 -2.52
C PHE A 8 4.11 -11.03 -2.02
N ILE A 9 3.34 -12.10 -2.20
CA ILE A 9 1.93 -12.16 -1.75
C ILE A 9 1.83 -11.98 -0.23
N LYS A 10 2.73 -12.62 0.54
CA LYS A 10 2.78 -12.49 2.01
C LYS A 10 3.02 -11.07 2.50
N LYS A 11 3.71 -10.23 1.72
CA LYS A 11 3.97 -8.82 2.04
C LYS A 11 2.93 -7.88 1.44
N ALA A 12 2.35 -8.24 0.30
CA ALA A 12 1.39 -7.42 -0.44
C ALA A 12 0.01 -7.40 0.23
N ILE A 13 -0.52 -8.55 0.66
CA ILE A 13 -1.85 -8.62 1.30
C ILE A 13 -1.95 -7.72 2.54
N PRO A 14 -1.09 -7.85 3.58
CA PRO A 14 -1.21 -7.01 4.77
C PRO A 14 -0.97 -5.53 4.47
N PHE A 15 -0.14 -5.22 3.48
CA PHE A 15 0.08 -3.84 3.05
C PHE A 15 -1.17 -3.24 2.38
N LEU A 16 -1.83 -4.00 1.50
CA LEU A 16 -3.08 -3.61 0.85
C LEU A 16 -4.19 -3.38 1.88
N GLU A 17 -4.36 -4.30 2.84
CA GLU A 17 -5.37 -4.18 3.90
C GLU A 17 -5.14 -2.92 4.76
N ALA A 18 -3.90 -2.67 5.16
CA ALA A 18 -3.55 -1.48 5.94
C ALA A 18 -3.79 -0.18 5.13
N ALA A 19 -3.47 -0.19 3.84
CA ALA A 19 -3.67 0.96 2.96
C ALA A 19 -5.16 1.25 2.74
N ILE A 20 -5.99 0.23 2.44
CA ILE A 20 -7.44 0.41 2.27
C ILE A 20 -8.08 0.88 3.58
N SER A 21 -7.66 0.32 4.71
CA SER A 21 -8.16 0.75 6.04
C SER A 21 -7.81 2.20 6.38
N ALA A 22 -6.64 2.68 5.96
CA ALA A 22 -6.22 4.06 6.16
C ALA A 22 -6.87 5.06 5.18
N CYS A 23 -7.36 4.59 4.03
CA CYS A 23 -7.91 5.43 2.99
C CYS A 23 -9.42 5.65 3.17
N GLU A 24 -9.81 6.72 3.86
CA GLU A 24 -11.22 7.00 4.16
C GLU A 24 -11.96 7.67 2.99
N GLU A 25 -11.31 8.56 2.23
CA GLU A 25 -11.95 9.40 1.22
C GLU A 25 -11.14 9.51 -0.08
N ALA A 26 -11.85 9.61 -1.20
CA ALA A 26 -11.25 9.83 -2.51
C ALA A 26 -10.56 11.20 -2.64
N GLY A 27 -9.36 11.21 -3.21
CA GLY A 27 -8.56 12.38 -3.58
C GLY A 27 -7.92 13.11 -2.41
N LYS A 28 -7.63 12.38 -1.35
CA LYS A 28 -6.75 12.79 -0.27
C LYS A 28 -5.64 11.74 -0.11
N ASP A 29 -4.45 12.19 0.25
CA ASP A 29 -3.33 11.33 0.62
C ASP A 29 -3.40 11.06 2.12
N TYR A 30 -3.29 9.78 2.49
CA TYR A 30 -3.26 9.30 3.85
C TYR A 30 -1.95 8.58 4.12
N THR A 31 -1.43 8.76 5.34
CA THR A 31 -0.22 8.10 5.80
C THR A 31 -0.56 6.99 6.79
N PHE A 32 0.12 5.85 6.69
CA PHE A 32 -0.02 4.73 7.60
C PHE A 32 1.33 4.05 7.86
N THR A 33 1.40 3.27 8.94
CA THR A 33 2.61 2.50 9.25
C THR A 33 2.67 1.25 8.40
N CYS A 34 3.73 1.07 7.62
CA CYS A 34 3.96 -0.10 6.80
C CYS A 34 4.09 -1.37 7.68
N PRO A 35 3.23 -2.39 7.52
CA PRO A 35 3.32 -3.62 8.31
C PRO A 35 4.57 -4.45 8.00
N ASN A 36 5.23 -4.21 6.86
CA ASN A 36 6.39 -4.99 6.42
C ASN A 36 7.71 -4.47 7.00
N CYS A 37 7.88 -3.15 7.13
CA CYS A 37 9.14 -2.53 7.56
C CYS A 37 9.01 -1.58 8.76
N GLY A 38 7.78 -1.28 9.20
CA GLY A 38 7.50 -0.31 10.27
C GLY A 38 7.71 1.16 9.86
N GLY A 39 8.08 1.43 8.61
CA GLY A 39 8.26 2.79 8.08
C GLY A 39 6.93 3.47 7.73
N GLU A 40 7.00 4.75 7.35
CA GLU A 40 5.85 5.49 6.83
C GLU A 40 5.51 5.01 5.41
N ALA A 41 4.22 4.79 5.17
CA ALA A 41 3.65 4.45 3.87
C ALA A 41 2.51 5.42 3.55
N HIS A 42 2.25 5.59 2.27
CA HIS A 42 1.22 6.48 1.76
C HIS A 42 0.18 5.68 0.99
N VAL A 43 -1.06 6.14 1.06
CA VAL A 43 -2.16 5.66 0.25
C VAL A 43 -3.03 6.83 -0.19
N TYR A 44 -3.43 6.84 -1.45
CA TYR A 44 -4.45 7.75 -1.93
C TYR A 44 -5.42 7.00 -2.84
N MET A 45 -6.69 7.36 -2.75
CA MET A 45 -7.72 6.90 -3.67
C MET A 45 -7.92 7.96 -4.75
N VAL A 46 -7.87 7.57 -6.03
CA VAL A 46 -8.03 8.49 -7.15
C VAL A 46 -9.51 8.84 -7.32
N LYS A 47 -9.86 10.14 -7.32
CA LYS A 47 -11.25 10.62 -7.47
C LYS A 47 -11.92 10.20 -8.78
N SER A 48 -11.16 10.03 -9.85
CA SER A 48 -11.68 9.80 -11.19
C SER A 48 -12.18 8.37 -11.43
N ASN A 49 -11.59 7.40 -10.75
CA ASN A 49 -11.85 5.98 -11.00
C ASN A 49 -12.03 5.17 -9.70
N GLY A 50 -11.75 5.75 -8.52
CA GLY A 50 -11.83 5.06 -7.23
C GLY A 50 -10.68 4.08 -6.96
N HIS A 51 -9.66 4.09 -7.81
CA HIS A 51 -8.50 3.19 -7.71
C HIS A 51 -7.60 3.60 -6.54
N HIS A 52 -7.08 2.62 -5.81
CA HIS A 52 -6.20 2.86 -4.67
C HIS A 52 -4.75 2.70 -5.07
N HIS A 53 -3.96 3.71 -4.75
CA HIS A 53 -2.53 3.72 -5.01
C HIS A 53 -1.81 3.82 -3.67
N GLY A 54 -1.04 2.78 -3.33
CA GLY A 54 -0.27 2.73 -2.10
C GLY A 54 1.20 2.50 -2.37
N TYR A 55 2.07 3.17 -1.60
CA TYR A 55 3.51 2.98 -1.68
C TYR A 55 4.20 3.16 -0.32
N CYS A 56 5.29 2.43 -0.11
CA CYS A 56 6.18 2.62 1.05
C CYS A 56 7.62 2.81 0.58
N SER A 57 8.22 3.94 0.95
CA SER A 57 9.61 4.25 0.61
C SER A 57 10.63 3.38 1.37
N GLY A 58 10.23 2.73 2.47
CA GLY A 58 11.13 1.94 3.32
C GLY A 58 11.43 0.54 2.80
N CYS A 59 10.42 -0.17 2.26
CA CYS A 59 10.58 -1.51 1.69
C CYS A 59 10.25 -1.58 0.20
N GLU A 60 10.06 -0.42 -0.44
CA GLU A 60 9.84 -0.28 -1.88
C GLU A 60 8.63 -1.08 -2.40
N ILE A 61 7.68 -1.41 -1.52
CA ILE A 61 6.42 -2.03 -1.91
C ILE A 61 5.46 -0.95 -2.42
N SER A 62 4.81 -1.24 -3.54
CA SER A 62 3.78 -0.39 -4.10
C SER A 62 2.70 -1.21 -4.78
N PHE A 63 1.48 -0.71 -4.77
CA PHE A 63 0.36 -1.26 -5.54
C PHE A 63 -0.46 -0.14 -6.17
N ALA A 64 -1.13 -0.47 -7.25
CA ALA A 64 -2.21 0.31 -7.84
C ALA A 64 -3.31 -0.70 -8.19
N GLU A 65 -4.45 -0.62 -7.50
CA GLU A 65 -5.65 -1.39 -7.82
C GLU A 65 -6.60 -0.54 -8.61
#